data_AF-A0A7J3FBZ5-F1
#
_entry.id   AF-A0A7J3FBZ5-F1
#
_cell.length_a   1.000
_cell.length_b   1.000
_cell.length_c   1.000
_cell.angle_alpha   90.00
_cell.angle_beta   90.00
_cell.angle_gamma   90.00
#
_symmetry.space_group_name_H-M   'P 1'
#
loop_
_entity.id
_entity.type
_entity.pdbx_description
1 polymer ?
#
loop_
_entity_poly.entity_id
_entity_poly.type
_entity_poly.pdbx_seq_one_letter_code
_entity_poly.pdbx_strand_id
1 'polypeptide(L)'
;MRKDDSMLILCITVLCSLAVFTIHPNPVYGLMSSRPYEMLIIGPELYMDEMQRFIEFKMSRGICARYFSTEFINISLQGPDMIWKIHEFVACEYKRSGIKYLILVGTYDHVPTNYVYSPSSEFSVADFNYKPTDWYYGVPDWEDSEVGLLGGNIPKIAVGRLPV
;
A
#
# COMPACT_ATOMS: atom_id res chain seq x y z
N MET A 1 56.08 -23.11 10.24
CA MET A 1 54.85 -22.49 9.70
C MET A 1 55.26 -21.70 8.47
N ARG A 2 54.96 -22.23 7.27
CA ARG A 2 55.53 -21.72 6.02
C ARG A 2 54.72 -20.50 5.58
N LYS A 3 55.40 -19.44 5.12
CA LYS A 3 54.80 -18.13 4.74
C LYS A 3 53.67 -18.28 3.69
N ASP A 4 53.69 -19.39 2.96
CA ASP A 4 52.74 -19.74 1.90
C ASP A 4 51.38 -20.24 2.46
N ASP A 5 51.38 -20.80 3.68
CA ASP A 5 50.16 -21.31 4.33
C ASP A 5 49.28 -20.15 4.81
N SER A 6 49.89 -19.02 5.18
CA SER A 6 49.18 -17.81 5.63
C SER A 6 48.46 -17.09 4.49
N MET A 7 48.97 -17.19 3.25
CA MET A 7 48.35 -16.55 2.08
C MET A 7 47.14 -17.35 1.56
N LEU A 8 47.20 -18.68 1.67
CA LEU A 8 46.10 -19.56 1.31
C LEU A 8 44.92 -19.44 2.29
N ILE A 9 45.21 -19.33 3.59
CA ILE A 9 44.19 -19.14 4.63
C ILE A 9 43.51 -17.76 4.47
N LEU A 10 44.26 -16.71 4.15
CA LEU A 10 43.70 -15.37 3.94
C LEU A 10 42.76 -15.33 2.72
N CYS A 11 43.13 -15.97 1.61
CA CYS A 11 42.27 -16.06 0.41
C CYS A 11 40.98 -16.84 0.66
N ILE A 12 41.02 -17.94 1.42
CA ILE A 12 39.83 -18.73 1.75
C ILE A 12 38.88 -17.94 2.67
N THR A 13 39.41 -17.18 3.64
CA THR A 13 38.58 -16.35 4.53
C THR A 13 37.93 -15.16 3.82
N VAL A 14 38.63 -14.51 2.87
CA VAL A 14 38.10 -13.36 2.12
C VAL A 14 37.05 -13.78 1.09
N LEU A 15 37.17 -14.98 0.50
CA LEU A 15 36.16 -15.54 -0.39
C LEU A 15 34.89 -15.98 0.36
N CYS A 16 34.99 -16.46 1.59
CA CYS A 16 33.82 -16.81 2.41
C CYS A 16 33.03 -15.58 2.91
N SER A 17 33.68 -14.43 3.12
CA SER A 17 32.98 -13.19 3.50
C SER A 17 32.25 -12.48 2.35
N LEU A 18 32.54 -12.84 1.10
CA LEU A 18 31.86 -12.29 -0.09
C LEU A 18 30.65 -13.13 -0.56
N ALA A 19 30.45 -14.32 0.01
CA ALA A 19 29.31 -15.19 -0.33
C ALA A 19 28.07 -14.98 0.57
N VAL A 20 28.09 -14.02 1.50
CA VAL A 20 26.98 -13.78 2.45
C VAL A 20 26.04 -12.65 2.01
N PHE A 21 26.29 -11.99 0.88
CA PHE A 21 25.34 -11.02 0.33
C PHE A 21 24.61 -11.57 -0.89
N THR A 22 23.28 -11.56 -0.76
CA THR A 22 22.23 -11.81 -1.77
C THR A 22 21.92 -13.27 -2.12
N ILE A 23 21.48 -14.03 -1.13
CA ILE A 23 20.18 -14.69 -1.29
C ILE A 23 19.20 -13.79 -0.54
N HIS A 24 18.61 -12.80 -1.23
CA HIS A 24 17.33 -12.29 -0.77
C HIS A 24 16.37 -13.45 -1.03
N PRO A 25 15.84 -14.16 -0.02
CA PRO A 25 14.60 -14.84 -0.27
C PRO A 25 13.64 -13.73 -0.68
N ASN A 26 13.34 -13.63 -1.98
CA ASN A 26 12.02 -13.12 -2.36
C ASN A 26 11.08 -13.84 -1.40
N PRO A 27 10.29 -13.15 -0.56
CA PRO A 27 9.25 -13.84 0.15
C PRO A 27 8.41 -14.48 -0.94
N VAL A 28 8.62 -15.78 -1.14
CA VAL A 28 7.62 -16.64 -1.76
C VAL A 28 6.52 -16.53 -0.74
N TYR A 29 5.64 -15.55 -0.92
CA TYR A 29 4.39 -15.44 -0.23
C TYR A 29 3.74 -16.79 -0.48
N GLY A 30 3.88 -17.69 0.48
CA GLY A 30 3.23 -18.97 0.42
C GLY A 30 1.78 -18.65 0.08
N LEU A 31 1.24 -19.36 -0.90
CA LEU A 31 -0.19 -19.45 -1.15
C LEU A 31 -0.85 -20.06 0.10
N MET A 32 -0.82 -19.35 1.24
CA MET A 32 -1.94 -19.36 2.13
C MET A 32 -3.09 -18.94 1.22
N SER A 33 -3.97 -19.88 0.95
CA SER A 33 -5.29 -19.64 0.37
C SER A 33 -6.02 -18.67 1.30
N SER A 34 -5.63 -17.41 1.20
CA SER A 34 -6.26 -16.29 1.82
C SER A 34 -7.59 -16.22 1.13
N ARG A 35 -8.66 -16.64 1.82
CA ARG A 35 -10.02 -16.50 1.31
C ARG A 35 -10.20 -15.10 0.73
N PRO A 36 -10.66 -14.96 -0.52
CA PRO A 36 -10.97 -13.66 -1.09
C PRO A 36 -11.83 -12.86 -0.11
N TYR A 37 -11.56 -11.57 -0.04
CA TYR A 37 -12.30 -10.65 0.81
C TYR A 37 -12.63 -9.41 0.00
N GLU A 38 -13.72 -8.74 0.35
CA GLU A 38 -14.31 -7.69 -0.49
C GLU A 38 -14.03 -6.30 0.06
N MET A 39 -13.78 -6.18 1.37
CA MET A 39 -13.51 -4.89 2.03
C MET A 39 -12.11 -4.88 2.65
N LEU A 40 -11.28 -4.00 2.13
CA LEU A 40 -9.99 -3.65 2.72
C LEU A 40 -10.19 -2.44 3.65
N ILE A 41 -9.65 -2.53 4.86
CA ILE A 41 -9.62 -1.45 5.83
C ILE A 41 -8.13 -1.16 6.13
N ILE A 42 -7.74 0.11 6.02
CA ILE A 42 -6.37 0.57 6.30
C ILE A 42 -6.40 1.68 7.32
N GLY A 43 -5.57 1.61 8.35
CA GLY A 43 -5.36 2.69 9.32
C GLY A 43 -4.24 2.35 10.31
N PRO A 44 -3.97 3.21 11.29
CA PRO A 44 -2.99 2.94 12.35
C PRO A 44 -3.29 1.68 13.18
N GLU A 45 -2.24 0.96 13.60
CA GLU A 45 -2.37 -0.18 14.55
C GLU A 45 -3.22 0.15 15.77
N LEU A 46 -3.16 1.40 16.24
CA LEU A 46 -3.90 1.86 17.41
C LEU A 46 -5.43 1.74 17.29
N TYR A 47 -5.98 1.67 16.07
CA TYR A 47 -7.43 1.54 15.83
C TYR A 47 -7.87 0.10 15.50
N MET A 48 -6.94 -0.86 15.48
CA MET A 48 -7.23 -2.22 15.03
C MET A 48 -8.28 -2.91 15.91
N ASP A 49 -8.17 -2.74 17.24
CA ASP A 49 -9.09 -3.32 18.21
C ASP A 49 -10.48 -2.66 18.14
N GLU A 50 -10.55 -1.33 18.01
CA GLU A 50 -11.80 -0.58 17.88
C GLU A 50 -12.55 -0.94 16.59
N MET A 51 -11.82 -1.25 15.51
CA MET A 51 -12.40 -1.64 14.23
C MET A 51 -12.92 -3.07 14.21
N GLN A 52 -12.57 -3.91 15.20
CA GLN A 52 -13.01 -5.30 15.27
C GLN A 52 -14.54 -5.44 15.25
N ARG A 53 -15.25 -4.60 16.00
CA ARG A 53 -16.73 -4.59 16.01
C ARG A 53 -17.32 -4.24 14.64
N PHE A 54 -16.69 -3.32 13.90
CA PHE A 54 -17.14 -2.96 12.56
C PHE A 54 -16.90 -4.10 11.57
N ILE A 55 -15.75 -4.78 11.65
CA ILE A 55 -15.42 -5.95 10.83
C ILE A 55 -16.43 -7.07 11.07
N GLU A 56 -16.69 -7.40 12.32
CA GLU A 56 -17.68 -8.42 12.70
C GLU A 56 -19.08 -8.09 12.17
N PHE A 57 -19.50 -6.83 12.28
CA PHE A 57 -20.76 -6.38 11.70
C PHE A 57 -20.78 -6.54 10.18
N LYS A 58 -19.72 -6.17 9.45
CA LYS A 58 -19.66 -6.36 8.00
C LYS A 58 -19.71 -7.84 7.62
N MET A 59 -18.99 -8.68 8.35
CA MET A 59 -18.99 -10.14 8.16
C MET A 59 -20.38 -10.73 8.42
N SER A 60 -21.10 -10.28 9.46
CA SER A 60 -22.47 -10.72 9.74
C SER A 60 -23.48 -10.27 8.67
N ARG A 61 -23.11 -9.31 7.82
CA ARG A 61 -23.89 -8.87 6.65
C ARG A 61 -23.39 -9.48 5.34
N GLY A 62 -22.49 -10.46 5.41
CA GLY A 62 -21.99 -11.19 4.25
C GLY A 62 -20.82 -10.53 3.53
N ILE A 63 -20.23 -9.46 4.09
CA ILE A 63 -19.06 -8.79 3.51
C ILE A 63 -17.81 -9.21 4.28
N CYS A 64 -16.95 -10.00 3.63
CA CYS A 64 -15.66 -10.38 4.21
C CYS A 64 -14.73 -9.16 4.22
N ALA A 65 -14.35 -8.70 5.41
CA ALA A 65 -13.51 -7.52 5.62
C ALA A 65 -12.18 -7.87 6.30
N ARG A 66 -11.12 -7.13 5.98
CA ARG A 66 -9.80 -7.28 6.61
C ARG A 66 -9.17 -5.94 6.91
N TYR A 67 -8.49 -5.86 8.06
CA TYR A 67 -7.73 -4.70 8.49
C TYR A 67 -6.24 -4.92 8.26
N PHE A 68 -5.57 -3.90 7.72
CA PHE A 68 -4.12 -3.84 7.63
C PHE A 68 -3.63 -2.51 8.18
N SER A 69 -2.59 -2.57 9.01
CA SER A 69 -2.07 -1.34 9.60
C SER A 69 -1.20 -0.55 8.63
N THR A 70 -1.16 0.77 8.80
CA THR A 70 -0.22 1.64 8.10
C THR A 70 1.23 1.26 8.40
N GLU A 71 1.50 0.86 9.63
CA GLU A 71 2.79 0.40 10.13
C GLU A 71 3.23 -0.87 9.38
N PHE A 72 2.33 -1.85 9.26
CA PHE A 72 2.57 -3.06 8.48
C PHE A 72 2.84 -2.75 7.01
N ILE A 73 2.05 -1.89 6.37
CA ILE A 73 2.23 -1.50 4.97
C ILE A 73 3.59 -0.81 4.77
N ASN A 74 3.95 0.10 5.67
CA ASN A 74 5.18 0.87 5.58
C ASN A 74 6.44 -0.02 5.61
N ILE A 75 6.43 -1.08 6.42
CA ILE A 75 7.55 -2.04 6.51
C ILE A 75 7.51 -3.10 5.40
N SER A 76 6.33 -3.41 4.86
CA SER A 76 6.15 -4.49 3.87
C SER A 76 6.52 -4.07 2.44
N LEU A 77 6.51 -2.77 2.14
CA LEU A 77 6.79 -2.24 0.81
C LEU A 77 7.95 -1.24 0.85
N GLN A 78 8.89 -1.41 -0.08
CA GLN A 78 9.90 -0.41 -0.40
C GLN A 78 9.31 0.56 -1.42
N GLY A 79 9.44 1.86 -1.18
CA GLY A 79 8.84 2.88 -2.03
C GLY A 79 9.16 4.29 -1.54
N PRO A 80 8.88 5.31 -2.36
CA PRO A 80 9.30 6.69 -2.12
C PRO A 80 8.62 7.31 -0.89
N ASP A 81 7.34 7.03 -0.69
CA ASP A 81 6.54 7.61 0.39
C ASP A 81 5.36 6.71 0.75
N MET A 82 4.62 7.12 1.79
CA MET A 82 3.48 6.36 2.30
C MET A 82 2.26 6.39 1.37
N ILE A 83 2.08 7.46 0.58
CA ILE A 83 0.98 7.57 -0.39
C ILE A 83 1.15 6.49 -1.47
N TRP A 84 2.34 6.41 -2.04
CA TRP A 84 2.69 5.38 -3.02
C TRP A 84 2.56 3.97 -2.43
N LYS A 85 3.05 3.75 -1.21
CA LYS A 85 2.98 2.41 -0.57
C LYS A 85 1.54 1.96 -0.32
N ILE A 86 0.66 2.84 0.16
CA ILE A 86 -0.75 2.51 0.35
C ILE A 86 -1.40 2.20 -1.01
N HIS A 87 -1.13 3.00 -2.03
CA HIS A 87 -1.67 2.77 -3.39
C HIS A 87 -1.23 1.41 -3.95
N GLU A 88 0.06 1.10 -3.90
CA GLU A 88 0.59 -0.17 -4.40
C GLU A 88 0.03 -1.35 -3.59
N PHE A 89 -0.11 -1.21 -2.28
CA PHE A 89 -0.74 -2.22 -1.43
C PHE A 89 -2.19 -2.49 -1.85
N VAL A 90 -2.99 -1.44 -2.02
CA VAL A 90 -4.38 -1.54 -2.49
C VAL A 90 -4.45 -2.17 -3.89
N ALA A 91 -3.55 -1.79 -4.80
CA ALA A 91 -3.49 -2.35 -6.15
C ALA A 91 -3.17 -3.86 -6.14
N CYS A 92 -2.23 -4.28 -5.29
CA CYS A 92 -1.91 -5.68 -5.06
C CYS A 92 -3.12 -6.45 -4.49
N GLU A 93 -3.81 -5.88 -3.49
CA GLU A 93 -4.99 -6.51 -2.89
C GLU A 93 -6.19 -6.58 -3.83
N TYR A 94 -6.34 -5.60 -4.72
CA TYR A 94 -7.30 -5.65 -5.83
C TYR A 94 -7.02 -6.82 -6.77
N LYS A 95 -5.78 -6.96 -7.24
CA LYS A 95 -5.38 -8.06 -8.14
C LYS A 95 -5.49 -9.43 -7.47
N ARG A 96 -5.12 -9.52 -6.19
CA ARG A 96 -5.03 -10.78 -5.44
C ARG A 96 -6.37 -11.26 -4.89
N SER A 97 -7.18 -10.35 -4.37
CA SER A 97 -8.39 -10.67 -3.60
C SER A 97 -9.68 -10.18 -4.26
N GLY A 98 -9.59 -9.29 -5.26
CA GLY A 98 -10.75 -8.70 -5.92
C GLY A 98 -11.53 -7.75 -5.00
N ILE A 99 -10.84 -6.99 -4.15
CA ILE A 99 -11.49 -6.05 -3.22
C ILE A 99 -12.37 -5.06 -3.99
N LYS A 100 -13.53 -4.74 -3.41
CA LYS A 100 -14.53 -3.84 -3.97
C LYS A 100 -14.67 -2.55 -3.16
N TYR A 101 -14.32 -2.62 -1.88
CA TYR A 101 -14.44 -1.52 -0.93
C TYR A 101 -13.09 -1.27 -0.25
N LEU A 102 -12.76 0.00 -0.08
CA LEU A 102 -11.63 0.47 0.72
C LEU A 102 -12.14 1.46 1.77
N ILE A 103 -11.83 1.20 3.04
CA ILE A 103 -12.07 2.13 4.15
C ILE A 103 -10.73 2.58 4.72
N LEU A 104 -10.48 3.89 4.69
CA LEU A 104 -9.33 4.53 5.30
C LEU A 104 -9.72 5.02 6.70
N VAL A 105 -8.96 4.66 7.73
CA VAL A 105 -9.22 5.04 9.12
C VAL A 105 -8.14 6.00 9.59
N GLY A 106 -8.54 7.21 9.98
CA GLY A 106 -7.65 8.28 10.44
C GLY A 106 -7.65 9.53 9.56
N THR A 107 -7.02 10.58 10.08
CA THR A 107 -6.75 11.84 9.36
C THR A 107 -5.65 11.67 8.29
N TYR A 108 -5.31 12.76 7.60
CA TYR A 108 -4.23 12.79 6.61
C TYR A 108 -2.84 12.53 7.24
N ASP A 109 -2.67 12.76 8.55
CA ASP A 109 -1.39 12.46 9.24
C ASP A 109 -1.13 10.96 9.35
N HIS A 110 -2.21 10.18 9.42
CA HIS A 110 -2.17 8.73 9.59
C HIS A 110 -2.21 7.99 8.26
N VAL A 111 -3.17 8.37 7.42
CA VAL A 111 -3.36 7.81 6.08
C VAL A 111 -3.36 8.99 5.11
N PRO A 112 -2.19 9.34 4.54
CA PRO A 112 -2.06 10.53 3.72
C PRO A 112 -2.97 10.46 2.49
N THR A 113 -3.36 11.63 2.00
CA THR A 113 -4.19 11.77 0.79
C THR A 113 -3.31 12.23 -0.37
N ASN A 114 -3.65 11.86 -1.59
CA ASN A 114 -2.94 12.37 -2.76
C ASN A 114 -3.56 13.69 -3.23
N TYR A 115 -2.81 14.48 -3.98
CA TYR A 115 -3.27 15.74 -4.55
C TYR A 115 -3.43 15.59 -6.05
N VAL A 116 -4.64 15.79 -6.55
CA VAL A 116 -4.95 15.68 -7.98
C VAL A 116 -5.32 17.04 -8.53
N TYR A 117 -4.83 17.35 -9.73
CA TYR A 117 -5.19 18.57 -10.43
C TYR A 117 -6.67 18.55 -10.78
N SER A 118 -7.44 19.41 -10.12
CA SER A 118 -8.89 19.47 -10.27
C SER A 118 -9.30 20.93 -10.31
N PRO A 119 -9.11 21.60 -11.46
CA PRO A 119 -9.45 22.99 -11.60
C PRO A 119 -10.97 23.15 -11.49
N SER A 120 -11.42 24.10 -10.68
CA SER A 120 -12.83 24.39 -10.49
C SER A 120 -13.08 25.88 -10.68
N SER A 121 -14.26 26.24 -11.17
CA SER A 121 -14.68 27.63 -11.26
C SER A 121 -15.64 27.93 -10.13
N GLU A 122 -15.12 28.17 -8.93
CA GLU A 122 -15.92 28.73 -7.84
C GLU A 122 -16.03 30.25 -8.04
N PHE A 123 -17.24 30.80 -7.94
CA PHE A 123 -17.51 32.24 -8.06
C PHE A 123 -16.99 32.90 -9.35
N SER A 124 -17.01 32.18 -10.47
CA SER A 124 -16.56 32.66 -11.79
C SER A 124 -15.06 32.97 -11.89
N VAL A 125 -14.26 32.47 -10.94
CA VAL A 125 -12.79 32.48 -11.01
C VAL A 125 -12.31 31.03 -11.04
N ALA A 126 -11.56 30.66 -12.09
CA ALA A 126 -10.96 29.33 -12.14
C ALA A 126 -9.82 29.24 -11.11
N ASP A 127 -9.92 28.32 -10.16
CA ASP A 127 -8.78 27.86 -9.39
C ASP A 127 -8.04 26.78 -10.19
N PHE A 128 -6.78 27.00 -10.52
CA PHE A 128 -5.96 26.01 -11.22
C PHE A 128 -5.12 25.23 -10.19
N ASN A 129 -5.81 24.71 -9.17
CA ASN A 129 -5.17 24.14 -7.99
C ASN A 129 -5.33 22.61 -7.93
N TYR A 130 -4.38 22.00 -7.22
CA TYR A 130 -4.50 20.61 -6.80
C TYR A 130 -5.39 20.52 -5.57
N LYS A 131 -6.22 19.48 -5.51
CA LYS A 131 -7.12 19.22 -4.38
C LYS A 131 -6.80 17.86 -3.75
N PRO A 132 -6.82 17.75 -2.42
CA PRO A 132 -6.62 16.48 -1.74
C PRO A 132 -7.74 15.50 -2.11
N THR A 133 -7.40 14.24 -2.33
CA THR A 133 -8.35 13.21 -2.72
C THR A 133 -7.91 11.79 -2.36
N ASP A 134 -8.85 11.02 -1.84
CA ASP A 134 -8.69 9.58 -1.65
C ASP A 134 -9.04 8.78 -2.93
N TRP A 135 -9.54 9.45 -3.97
CA TRP A 135 -9.85 8.86 -5.28
C TRP A 135 -8.64 8.12 -5.87
N TYR A 136 -7.44 8.62 -5.62
CA TYR A 136 -6.19 8.00 -6.04
C TYR A 136 -6.11 6.52 -5.64
N TYR A 137 -6.48 6.19 -4.39
CA TYR A 137 -6.48 4.82 -3.90
C TYR A 137 -7.59 3.95 -4.51
N GLY A 138 -8.63 4.57 -5.08
CA GLY A 138 -9.71 3.88 -5.77
C GLY A 138 -9.35 3.40 -7.18
N VAL A 139 -8.19 3.79 -7.70
CA VAL A 139 -7.73 3.51 -9.07
C VAL A 139 -6.42 2.69 -9.03
N PRO A 140 -6.49 1.35 -8.96
CA PRO A 140 -5.32 0.48 -8.88
C PRO A 140 -4.30 0.62 -10.02
N ASP A 141 -4.74 1.08 -11.18
CA ASP A 141 -3.96 1.28 -12.40
C ASP A 141 -3.86 2.76 -12.75
N TRP A 142 -3.67 3.60 -11.72
CA TRP A 142 -3.49 5.03 -11.91
C TRP A 142 -2.33 5.34 -12.85
N GLU A 143 -2.61 6.13 -13.90
CA GLU A 143 -1.60 6.61 -14.84
C GLU A 143 -1.68 8.13 -15.02
N ASP A 144 -0.57 8.84 -14.72
CA ASP A 144 -0.48 10.30 -14.83
C ASP A 144 -0.44 10.80 -16.29
N SER A 145 -0.18 9.92 -17.26
CA SER A 145 -0.20 10.29 -18.67
C SER A 145 -1.63 10.37 -19.23
N GLU A 146 -2.59 9.67 -18.58
CA GLU A 146 -3.96 9.51 -19.05
C GLU A 146 -4.96 10.51 -18.44
N VAL A 147 -4.52 11.40 -17.53
CA VAL A 147 -5.38 12.45 -16.92
C VAL A 147 -5.82 13.56 -17.89
N GLY A 148 -5.66 13.38 -19.20
CA GLY A 148 -6.06 14.35 -20.22
C GLY A 148 -7.56 14.67 -20.15
N LEU A 149 -7.90 15.91 -19.78
CA LEU A 149 -9.14 16.70 -19.91
C LEU A 149 -10.52 16.06 -19.60
N LEU A 150 -10.68 14.72 -19.55
CA LEU A 150 -11.95 14.00 -19.50
C LEU A 150 -11.93 12.75 -18.60
N GLY A 151 -10.90 12.54 -17.76
CA GLY A 151 -10.95 11.59 -16.65
C GLY A 151 -10.46 10.16 -16.93
N GLY A 152 -9.18 10.01 -17.31
CA GLY A 152 -8.55 8.69 -17.54
C GLY A 152 -8.50 7.77 -16.31
N ASN A 153 -8.44 8.32 -15.09
CA ASN A 153 -8.34 7.52 -13.87
C ASN A 153 -9.73 7.26 -13.25
N ILE A 154 -10.41 6.20 -13.71
CA ILE A 154 -11.74 5.79 -13.24
C ILE A 154 -11.62 4.81 -12.04
N PRO A 155 -12.27 5.07 -10.90
CA PRO A 155 -12.24 4.19 -9.75
C PRO A 155 -12.83 2.82 -10.04
N LYS A 156 -12.10 1.80 -9.61
CA LYS A 156 -12.53 0.39 -9.64
C LYS A 156 -12.92 -0.11 -8.25
N ILE A 157 -12.59 0.65 -7.22
CA ILE A 157 -12.86 0.37 -5.82
C ILE A 157 -13.63 1.56 -5.24
N ALA A 158 -14.70 1.28 -4.50
CA ALA A 158 -15.41 2.31 -3.76
C ALA A 158 -14.60 2.66 -2.49
N VAL A 159 -14.18 3.92 -2.38
CA VAL A 159 -13.34 4.42 -1.28
C VAL A 159 -14.16 5.27 -0.32
N GLY A 160 -13.97 5.04 0.98
CA GLY A 160 -14.48 5.90 2.04
C GLY A 160 -13.43 6.14 3.11
N ARG A 161 -13.57 7.23 3.88
CA ARG A 161 -12.71 7.54 5.02
C ARG A 161 -13.54 7.70 6.29
N LEU A 162 -13.04 7.14 7.38
CA LEU A 162 -13.46 7.39 8.75
C LEU A 162 -12.42 8.30 9.40
N PRO A 163 -12.62 9.63 9.37
CA PRO A 163 -11.71 10.56 10.03
C PRO A 163 -11.91 10.44 11.55
N VAL A 164 -10.82 10.19 12.26
CA VAL A 164 -10.77 10.01 13.72
C VAL A 164 -9.56 10.73 14.29
#